data_AF-A0A0R3PU26-F1
#
_entry.id   AF-A0A0R3PU26-F1
#
_cell.length_a   1.000
_cell.length_b   1.000
_cell.length_c   1.000
_cell.angle_alpha   90.00
_cell.angle_beta   90.00
_cell.angle_gamma   90.00
#
_symmetry.space_group_name_H-M   'P 1'
#
loop_
_entity.id
_entity.type
_entity.pdbx_description
1 polymer ?
#
loop_
_entity_poly.entity_id
_entity_poly.type
_entity_poly.pdbx_seq_one_letter_code
_entity_poly.pdbx_strand_id
1 'polypeptide(L)'
;MSNLSLASHKRILTRYTNQLQKVLIRFKDAQLEEISVQNLQDDITPTAIHTNLQQLEDGVAALENMTTKIQHALDKLATMFEKTHPTLPNIKEEFAQYSSTAEEAIGNTFEYLVLLHARIHGFKTHAELHNTSHKPSTTNSGKDESTVTAVMKNLELRTIPIPTFNGDI
;
A
#
# COMPACT_ATOMS: atom_id res chain seq x y z
N MET A 1 -4.46 -43.63 8.70
CA MET A 1 -5.13 -42.40 8.19
C MET A 1 -4.19 -41.19 8.05
N SER A 2 -2.92 -41.27 8.45
CA SER A 2 -1.95 -40.15 8.45
C SER A 2 -1.53 -39.66 7.06
N ASN A 3 -1.31 -40.55 6.08
CA ASN A 3 -0.74 -40.19 4.77
C ASN A 3 -1.70 -39.33 3.90
N LEU A 4 -3.01 -39.58 3.96
CA LEU A 4 -4.01 -38.79 3.22
C LEU A 4 -4.11 -37.35 3.75
N SER A 5 -3.95 -37.18 5.07
CA SER A 5 -3.93 -35.87 5.71
C SER A 5 -2.69 -35.07 5.32
N LEU A 6 -1.51 -35.70 5.33
CA LEU A 6 -0.25 -35.08 4.93
C LEU A 6 -0.25 -34.63 3.47
N ALA A 7 -0.65 -35.51 2.55
CA ALA A 7 -0.78 -35.18 1.13
C ALA A 7 -1.75 -34.01 0.89
N SER A 8 -2.84 -33.96 1.64
CA SER A 8 -3.81 -32.86 1.55
C SER A 8 -3.21 -31.52 1.99
N HIS A 9 -2.43 -31.49 3.06
CA HIS A 9 -1.79 -30.26 3.55
C HIS A 9 -0.71 -29.75 2.58
N LYS A 10 0.11 -30.66 2.02
CA LYS A 10 1.07 -30.33 0.95
C LYS A 10 0.38 -29.68 -0.25
N ARG A 11 -0.75 -30.25 -0.68
CA ARG A 11 -1.55 -29.71 -1.80
C ARG A 11 -2.13 -28.33 -1.48
N ILE A 12 -2.64 -28.12 -0.26
CA ILE A 12 -3.19 -26.83 0.17
C ILE A 12 -2.10 -25.76 0.18
N LEU A 13 -0.94 -26.05 0.79
CA LEU A 13 0.20 -25.13 0.81
C LEU A 13 0.62 -24.77 -0.62
N THR A 14 0.87 -25.76 -1.46
CA THR A 14 1.25 -25.56 -2.87
C THR A 14 0.24 -24.68 -3.60
N ARG A 15 -1.06 -24.91 -3.41
CA ARG A 15 -2.12 -24.11 -4.04
C ARG A 15 -2.05 -22.64 -3.61
N TYR A 16 -1.91 -22.38 -2.31
CA TYR A 16 -1.86 -21.00 -1.82
C TYR A 16 -0.59 -20.28 -2.26
N THR A 17 0.57 -20.95 -2.19
CA THR A 17 1.85 -20.39 -2.67
C THR A 17 1.76 -20.02 -4.15
N ASN A 18 1.29 -20.93 -5.00
CA ASN A 18 1.12 -20.66 -6.43
C ASN A 18 0.11 -19.55 -6.70
N GLN A 19 -0.96 -19.46 -5.90
CA GLN A 19 -1.94 -18.39 -6.05
C GLN A 19 -1.33 -17.04 -5.65
N LEU A 20 -0.53 -16.98 -4.57
CA LEU A 20 0.12 -15.75 -4.12
C LEU A 20 1.06 -15.21 -5.19
N GLN A 21 1.92 -16.08 -5.74
CA GLN A 21 2.83 -15.70 -6.83
C GLN A 21 2.08 -15.19 -8.06
N LYS A 22 0.95 -15.81 -8.43
CA LYS A 22 0.11 -15.35 -9.55
C LYS A 22 -0.51 -13.98 -9.30
N VAL A 23 -1.00 -13.73 -8.09
CA VAL A 23 -1.57 -12.42 -7.72
C VAL A 23 -0.46 -11.37 -7.71
N LEU A 24 0.70 -11.68 -7.14
CA LEU A 24 1.86 -10.80 -7.12
C LEU A 24 2.30 -10.41 -8.54
N ILE A 25 2.41 -11.38 -9.46
CA ILE A 25 2.74 -11.11 -10.86
C ILE A 25 1.70 -10.19 -11.49
N ARG A 26 0.40 -10.47 -11.33
CA ARG A 26 -0.66 -9.61 -11.87
C ARG A 26 -0.60 -8.18 -11.35
N PHE A 27 -0.22 -8.00 -10.09
CA PHE A 27 -0.11 -6.67 -9.50
C PHE A 27 1.10 -5.92 -10.04
N LYS A 28 2.24 -6.60 -10.22
CA LYS A 28 3.43 -6.03 -10.86
C LYS A 28 3.17 -5.70 -12.33
N ASP A 29 2.48 -6.58 -13.06
CA ASP A 29 2.08 -6.34 -14.46
C ASP A 29 1.12 -5.16 -14.59
N ALA A 30 0.29 -4.92 -13.58
CA ALA A 30 -0.60 -3.75 -13.50
C ALA A 30 0.11 -2.48 -13.02
N GLN A 31 1.40 -2.56 -12.67
CA GLN A 31 2.24 -1.46 -12.19
C GLN A 31 1.58 -0.64 -11.07
N LEU A 32 0.99 -1.33 -10.08
CA LEU A 32 0.29 -0.66 -8.97
C LEU A 32 1.22 0.27 -8.16
N GLU A 33 2.50 -0.07 -8.09
CA GLU A 33 3.56 0.74 -7.48
C GLU A 33 3.87 2.03 -8.25
N GLU A 34 3.51 2.12 -9.53
CA GLU A 34 3.81 3.27 -10.40
C GLU A 34 2.64 4.25 -10.57
N ILE A 35 1.45 3.97 -10.00
CA ILE A 35 0.23 4.79 -10.18
C ILE A 35 0.51 6.24 -9.74
N SER A 36 0.84 7.12 -10.69
CA SER A 36 1.40 8.47 -10.45
C SER A 36 0.49 9.40 -9.64
N VAL A 37 1.11 10.16 -8.74
CA VAL A 37 0.50 11.27 -7.97
C VAL A 37 0.86 12.60 -8.65
N GLN A 38 1.96 12.67 -9.42
CA GLN A 38 2.34 13.89 -10.15
C GLN A 38 1.52 14.13 -11.43
N ASN A 39 0.91 13.09 -12.03
CA ASN A 39 -0.04 13.29 -13.14
C ASN A 39 -1.40 13.88 -12.67
N LEU A 40 -1.54 14.21 -11.38
CA LEU A 40 -2.74 14.81 -10.79
C LEU A 40 -2.83 16.34 -11.01
N GLN A 41 -1.90 16.94 -11.74
CA GLN A 41 -1.85 18.40 -11.93
C GLN A 41 -2.93 18.91 -12.90
N ASP A 42 -3.38 18.07 -13.84
CA ASP A 42 -4.38 18.41 -14.85
C ASP A 42 -5.54 17.39 -14.80
N ASP A 43 -6.68 17.77 -14.21
CA ASP A 43 -7.99 17.11 -14.34
C ASP A 43 -8.23 15.69 -13.77
N ILE A 44 -7.52 15.27 -12.72
CA ILE A 44 -7.93 14.05 -12.00
C ILE A 44 -8.97 14.39 -10.92
N THR A 45 -10.21 13.96 -11.13
CA THR A 45 -11.31 14.09 -10.17
C THR A 45 -10.92 13.45 -8.82
N PRO A 46 -11.26 14.03 -7.66
CA PRO A 46 -11.05 13.42 -6.35
C PRO A 46 -11.52 11.95 -6.25
N THR A 47 -12.54 11.59 -7.04
CA THR A 47 -13.03 10.22 -7.22
C THR A 47 -11.96 9.25 -7.70
N ALA A 48 -11.13 9.61 -8.68
CA ALA A 48 -10.10 8.74 -9.23
C ALA A 48 -8.95 8.51 -8.24
N ILE A 49 -8.57 9.53 -7.46
CA ILE A 49 -7.62 9.38 -6.34
C ILE A 49 -8.17 8.37 -5.32
N HIS A 50 -9.43 8.52 -4.94
CA HIS A 50 -10.08 7.62 -4.00
C HIS A 50 -10.17 6.18 -4.52
N THR A 51 -10.56 5.99 -5.78
CA THR A 51 -10.62 4.66 -6.41
C THR A 51 -9.24 3.99 -6.46
N ASN A 52 -8.19 4.72 -6.85
CA ASN A 52 -6.83 4.18 -6.88
C ASN A 52 -6.32 3.80 -5.49
N LEU A 53 -6.58 4.65 -4.49
CA LEU A 53 -6.25 4.37 -3.10
C LEU A 53 -6.96 3.11 -2.59
N GLN A 54 -8.27 2.99 -2.86
CA GLN A 54 -9.04 1.81 -2.48
C GLN A 54 -8.50 0.54 -3.13
N GLN A 55 -8.16 0.60 -4.43
CA GLN A 55 -7.58 -0.54 -5.14
C GLN A 55 -6.24 -0.99 -4.54
N LEU A 56 -5.39 -0.03 -4.11
CA LEU A 56 -4.14 -0.34 -3.44
C LEU A 56 -4.37 -0.97 -2.06
N GLU A 57 -5.29 -0.44 -1.26
CA GLU A 57 -5.61 -0.96 0.07
C GLU A 57 -6.22 -2.37 0.01
N ASP A 58 -7.14 -2.61 -0.92
CA ASP A 58 -7.73 -3.93 -1.17
C ASP A 58 -6.66 -4.93 -1.65
N GLY A 59 -5.75 -4.48 -2.51
CA GLY A 59 -4.63 -5.29 -3.00
C GLY A 59 -3.68 -5.70 -1.88
N VAL A 60 -3.28 -4.76 -1.02
CA VAL A 60 -2.47 -5.02 0.18
C VAL A 60 -3.17 -6.05 1.08
N ALA A 61 -4.44 -5.81 1.43
CA ALA A 61 -5.20 -6.70 2.30
C ALA A 61 -5.30 -8.12 1.73
N ALA A 62 -5.46 -8.26 0.41
CA ALA A 62 -5.47 -9.56 -0.26
C ALA A 62 -4.14 -10.29 -0.14
N LEU A 63 -3.02 -9.60 -0.38
CA LEU A 63 -1.67 -10.17 -0.28
C LEU A 63 -1.32 -10.59 1.17
N GLU A 64 -1.66 -9.77 2.16
CA GLU A 64 -1.45 -10.06 3.58
C GLU A 64 -2.27 -11.27 4.05
N ASN A 65 -3.54 -11.34 3.65
CA ASN A 65 -4.42 -12.47 3.97
C ASN A 65 -3.89 -13.78 3.35
N MET A 66 -3.40 -13.74 2.11
CA MET A 66 -2.82 -14.92 1.47
C MET A 66 -1.51 -15.36 2.14
N THR A 67 -0.66 -14.41 2.52
CA THR A 67 0.57 -14.65 3.29
C THR A 67 0.26 -15.34 4.62
N THR A 68 -0.72 -14.84 5.36
CA THR A 68 -1.19 -15.44 6.63
C THR A 68 -1.69 -16.87 6.43
N LYS A 69 -2.44 -17.14 5.34
CA LYS A 69 -2.92 -18.50 5.02
C LYS A 69 -1.78 -19.46 4.70
N ILE A 70 -0.72 -18.99 4.04
CA ILE A 70 0.47 -19.80 3.73
C ILE A 70 1.24 -20.10 5.01
N GLN A 71 1.49 -19.10 5.87
CA GLN A 71 2.15 -19.29 7.17
C GLN A 71 1.42 -20.34 8.02
N HIS A 72 0.10 -20.19 8.16
CA HIS A 72 -0.70 -21.17 8.92
C HIS A 72 -0.70 -22.57 8.26
N ALA A 73 -0.66 -22.67 6.93
CA ALA A 73 -0.52 -23.95 6.24
C ALA A 73 0.86 -24.58 6.46
N LEU A 74 1.92 -23.77 6.51
CA LEU A 74 3.28 -24.19 6.85
C LEU A 74 3.37 -24.71 8.28
N ASP A 75 2.82 -23.99 9.25
CA ASP A 75 2.83 -24.42 10.66
C ASP A 75 2.10 -25.77 10.84
N LYS A 76 0.94 -25.92 10.18
CA LYS A 76 0.22 -27.20 10.15
C LYS A 76 1.04 -28.30 9.50
N LEU A 77 1.77 -27.98 8.43
CA LEU A 77 2.63 -28.95 7.77
C LEU A 77 3.79 -29.36 8.70
N ALA A 78 4.49 -28.40 9.30
CA ALA A 78 5.58 -28.64 10.25
C ALA A 78 5.16 -29.56 11.39
N THR A 79 4.03 -29.25 12.05
CA THR A 79 3.51 -30.10 13.14
C THR A 79 3.15 -31.51 12.68
N MET A 80 2.71 -31.71 11.44
CA MET A 80 2.49 -33.05 10.88
C MET A 80 3.80 -33.80 10.63
N PHE A 81 4.81 -33.13 10.10
CA PHE A 81 6.14 -33.70 9.88
C PHE A 81 6.77 -34.13 11.22
N GLU A 82 6.69 -33.31 12.26
CA GLU A 82 7.15 -33.64 13.61
C GLU A 82 6.43 -34.88 14.19
N LYS A 83 5.10 -34.92 14.09
CA LYS A 83 4.27 -36.04 14.57
C LYS A 83 4.50 -37.34 13.83
N THR A 84 4.93 -37.27 12.56
CA THR A 84 5.16 -38.46 11.75
C THR A 84 6.47 -39.17 12.14
N HIS A 85 7.40 -38.48 12.84
CA HIS A 85 8.70 -39.02 13.30
C HIS A 85 9.54 -39.61 12.12
N PRO A 86 10.80 -40.08 12.29
CA PRO A 86 11.63 -40.52 11.16
C PRO A 86 11.20 -41.88 10.58
N THR A 87 9.90 -42.17 10.59
CA THR A 87 9.32 -43.38 10.00
C THR A 87 9.24 -43.30 8.48
N LEU A 88 9.24 -42.08 7.91
CA LEU A 88 9.32 -41.86 6.47
C LEU A 88 10.75 -41.45 6.06
N PRO A 89 11.35 -42.14 5.08
CA PRO A 89 12.57 -41.65 4.46
C PRO A 89 12.31 -40.29 3.80
N ASN A 90 13.31 -39.42 3.84
CA ASN A 90 13.33 -38.11 3.19
C ASN A 90 12.39 -37.01 3.72
N ILE A 91 11.82 -37.20 4.91
CA ILE A 91 10.86 -36.26 5.49
C ILE A 91 11.44 -34.84 5.72
N LYS A 92 12.74 -34.72 6.03
CA LYS A 92 13.39 -33.40 6.24
C LYS A 92 13.59 -32.62 4.94
N GLU A 93 14.06 -33.29 3.89
CA GLU A 93 14.32 -32.67 2.60
C GLU A 93 12.99 -32.26 1.94
N GLU A 94 11.97 -33.10 2.05
CA GLU A 94 10.65 -32.78 1.53
C GLU A 94 10.04 -31.56 2.25
N PHE A 95 10.13 -31.49 3.58
CA PHE A 95 9.69 -30.30 4.31
C PHE A 95 10.46 -29.05 3.87
N ALA A 96 11.79 -29.14 3.77
CA ALA A 96 12.64 -28.03 3.35
C ALA A 96 12.26 -27.50 1.96
N GLN A 97 11.88 -28.38 1.02
CA GLN A 97 11.42 -27.99 -0.29
C GLN A 97 10.11 -27.16 -0.22
N TYR A 98 9.14 -27.64 0.55
CA TYR A 98 7.86 -26.93 0.71
C TYR A 98 8.00 -25.63 1.49
N SER A 99 8.81 -25.63 2.56
CA SER A 99 9.05 -24.43 3.36
C SER A 99 9.80 -23.36 2.57
N SER A 100 10.89 -23.73 1.88
CA SER A 100 11.69 -22.80 1.09
C SER A 100 10.86 -22.13 -0.01
N THR A 101 10.05 -22.89 -0.75
CA THR A 101 9.19 -22.33 -1.81
C THR A 101 8.16 -21.34 -1.25
N ALA A 102 7.58 -21.66 -0.10
CA ALA A 102 6.58 -20.82 0.54
C ALA A 102 7.19 -19.56 1.17
N GLU A 103 8.33 -19.70 1.85
CA GLU A 103 9.11 -18.60 2.41
C GLU A 103 9.58 -17.63 1.33
N GLU A 104 10.06 -18.13 0.19
CA GLU A 104 10.44 -17.31 -0.96
C GLU A 104 9.24 -16.51 -1.50
N ALA A 105 8.08 -17.16 -1.67
CA ALA A 105 6.87 -16.47 -2.12
C ALA A 105 6.40 -15.39 -1.13
N ILE A 106 6.52 -15.65 0.18
CA ILE A 106 6.22 -14.69 1.23
C ILE A 106 7.22 -13.52 1.19
N GLY A 107 8.52 -13.80 1.09
CA GLY A 107 9.58 -12.79 1.01
C GLY A 107 9.39 -11.85 -0.18
N ASN A 108 9.17 -12.43 -1.37
CA ASN A 108 8.90 -11.67 -2.59
C ASN A 108 7.63 -10.80 -2.48
N THR A 109 6.61 -11.28 -1.77
CA THR A 109 5.39 -10.52 -1.51
C THR A 109 5.65 -9.39 -0.52
N PHE A 110 6.42 -9.65 0.54
CA PHE A 110 6.78 -8.66 1.54
C PHE A 110 7.54 -7.48 0.92
N GLU A 111 8.54 -7.75 0.08
CA GLU A 111 9.27 -6.70 -0.64
C GLU A 111 8.33 -5.80 -1.45
N TYR A 112 7.33 -6.39 -2.11
CA TYR A 112 6.36 -5.63 -2.88
C TYR A 112 5.36 -4.86 -2.01
N LEU A 113 4.93 -5.43 -0.88
CA LEU A 113 4.07 -4.76 0.09
C LEU A 113 4.70 -3.48 0.64
N VAL A 114 6.03 -3.46 0.85
CA VAL A 114 6.74 -2.24 1.25
C VAL A 114 6.54 -1.11 0.22
N LEU A 115 6.62 -1.44 -1.08
CA LEU A 115 6.39 -0.46 -2.15
C LEU A 115 4.94 0.03 -2.16
N LEU A 116 3.97 -0.88 -2.03
CA LEU A 116 2.54 -0.52 -2.00
C LEU A 116 2.18 0.34 -0.79
N HIS A 117 2.72 0.04 0.40
CA HIS A 117 2.51 0.85 1.60
C HIS A 117 3.08 2.25 1.46
N ALA A 118 4.28 2.39 0.89
CA ALA A 118 4.86 3.69 0.58
C ALA A 118 3.98 4.48 -0.40
N ARG A 119 3.40 3.79 -1.40
CA ARG A 119 2.46 4.40 -2.35
C ARG A 119 1.18 4.90 -1.68
N ILE A 120 0.53 4.05 -0.89
CA ILE A 120 -0.69 4.39 -0.12
C ILE A 120 -0.42 5.62 0.77
N HIS A 121 0.73 5.65 1.45
CA HIS A 121 1.14 6.79 2.25
C HIS A 121 1.29 8.08 1.41
N GLY A 122 1.89 7.99 0.22
CA GLY A 122 1.97 9.09 -0.74
C GLY A 122 0.59 9.63 -1.15
N PHE A 123 -0.37 8.74 -1.43
CA PHE A 123 -1.75 9.14 -1.73
C PHE A 123 -2.44 9.86 -0.56
N LYS A 124 -2.30 9.33 0.66
CA LYS A 124 -2.91 9.90 1.87
C LYS A 124 -2.36 11.29 2.18
N THR A 125 -1.04 11.45 2.16
CA THR A 125 -0.38 12.75 2.39
C THR A 125 -0.77 13.81 1.34
N HIS A 126 -0.90 13.42 0.07
CA HIS A 126 -1.36 14.33 -0.98
C HIS A 126 -2.81 14.79 -0.76
N ALA A 127 -3.71 13.86 -0.38
CA ALA A 127 -5.10 14.19 -0.09
C ALA A 127 -5.23 15.16 1.11
N GLU A 128 -4.44 14.96 2.16
CA GLU A 128 -4.40 15.85 3.34
C GLU A 128 -3.92 17.27 2.98
N LEU A 129 -2.89 17.39 2.14
CA LEU A 129 -2.38 18.68 1.69
C LEU A 129 -3.43 19.47 0.88
N HIS A 130 -4.18 18.78 0.01
CA HIS A 130 -5.26 19.40 -0.75
C HIS A 130 -6.42 19.88 0.15
N ASN A 131 -6.75 19.11 1.20
CA ASN A 131 -7.83 19.46 2.14
C ASN A 131 -7.44 20.61 3.10
N THR A 132 -6.17 20.74 3.45
CA THR A 132 -5.69 21.81 4.36
C THR A 132 -5.49 23.15 3.65
N SER A 133 -5.20 23.15 2.35
CA SER A 133 -5.12 24.38 1.54
C SER A 133 -6.48 25.07 1.34
N HIS A 134 -7.59 24.38 1.61
CA HIS A 134 -8.96 24.86 1.39
C HIS A 134 -9.67 25.31 2.67
N LYS A 135 -8.97 25.58 3.78
CA LYS A 135 -9.61 26.28 4.91
C LYS A 135 -9.95 27.72 4.49
N PRO A 136 -11.23 28.09 4.32
CA PRO A 136 -11.57 29.49 4.21
C PRO A 136 -11.29 30.08 5.58
N SER A 137 -10.50 31.15 5.64
CA SER A 137 -10.29 31.90 6.87
C SER A 137 -11.63 32.47 7.33
N THR A 138 -12.35 31.76 8.19
CA THR A 138 -13.60 32.19 8.80
C THR A 138 -13.30 33.35 9.75
N THR A 139 -13.46 34.57 9.25
CA THR A 139 -13.52 35.77 10.09
C THR A 139 -15.00 36.01 10.35
N ASN A 140 -15.43 35.76 11.59
CA ASN A 140 -16.78 36.06 12.04
C ASN A 140 -17.05 37.56 11.89
N SER A 141 -18.11 37.94 11.18
CA SER A 141 -18.83 39.18 11.45
C SER A 141 -20.26 39.03 10.94
N GLY A 142 -21.21 39.18 11.85
CA GLY A 142 -22.63 39.05 11.55
C GLY A 142 -23.18 40.20 10.70
N LYS A 143 -24.41 39.93 10.25
CA LYS A 143 -25.46 40.80 9.70
C LYS A 143 -25.47 41.15 8.20
N ASP A 144 -26.64 40.80 7.67
CA ASP A 144 -27.45 41.40 6.61
C ASP A 144 -27.11 41.18 5.14
N GLU A 145 -28.17 40.75 4.44
CA GLU A 145 -28.33 40.64 3.00
C GLU A 145 -27.89 41.92 2.28
N SER A 146 -27.08 41.79 1.24
CA SER A 146 -27.34 42.38 -0.08
C SER A 146 -26.14 42.18 -1.02
N THR A 147 -26.41 41.60 -2.19
CA THR A 147 -25.66 41.67 -3.47
C THR A 147 -24.12 41.65 -3.41
N VAL A 148 -23.53 40.47 -3.64
CA VAL A 148 -22.08 40.36 -3.91
C VAL A 148 -21.80 40.71 -5.37
N THR A 149 -21.43 41.97 -5.60
CA THR A 149 -20.68 42.38 -6.79
C THR A 149 -19.22 41.97 -6.56
N ALA A 150 -18.63 41.18 -7.46
CA ALA A 150 -17.25 40.76 -7.36
C ALA A 150 -16.30 41.96 -7.48
N VAL A 151 -15.81 42.46 -6.35
CA VAL A 151 -14.74 43.46 -6.31
C VAL A 151 -13.40 42.72 -6.35
N MET A 152 -12.74 42.76 -7.49
CA MET A 152 -11.30 42.45 -7.59
C MET A 152 -10.55 43.44 -6.69
N LYS A 153 -10.09 42.98 -5.52
CA LYS A 153 -9.13 43.73 -4.72
C LYS A 153 -7.76 43.57 -5.37
N ASN A 154 -7.26 44.64 -5.98
CA ASN A 154 -5.86 44.74 -6.40
C ASN A 154 -4.97 44.45 -5.17
N LEU A 155 -4.09 43.45 -5.27
CA LEU A 155 -3.04 43.23 -4.28
C LEU A 155 -2.01 44.36 -4.42
N GLU A 156 -2.17 45.42 -3.63
CA GLU A 156 -1.07 46.35 -3.40
C GLU A 156 -0.03 45.64 -2.53
N LEU A 157 1.07 45.26 -3.16
CA LEU A 157 2.24 44.71 -2.46
C LEU A 157 2.82 45.79 -1.55
N ARG A 158 2.94 45.50 -0.25
CA ARG A 158 3.67 46.37 0.68
C ARG A 158 5.13 46.43 0.26
N THR A 159 5.58 47.63 -0.14
CA THR A 159 6.98 47.88 -0.44
C THR A 159 7.80 47.74 0.84
N ILE A 160 8.71 46.78 0.85
CA ILE A 160 9.69 46.58 1.92
C ILE A 160 10.82 47.59 1.70
N PRO A 161 11.28 48.34 2.74
CA PRO A 161 12.38 49.27 2.58
C PRO A 161 13.66 48.54 2.18
N ILE A 162 14.34 49.04 1.15
CA ILE A 162 15.63 48.52 0.68
C ILE A 162 16.69 48.93 1.70
N PRO A 163 17.48 48.00 2.25
CA PRO A 163 18.58 48.33 3.16
C PRO A 163 19.65 49.13 2.40
N THR A 164 19.89 50.37 2.81
CA THR A 164 21.08 51.12 2.39
C THR A 164 22.29 50.60 3.17
N PHE A 165 23.15 49.86 2.47
CA PHE A 165 24.46 49.46 2.98
C PHE A 165 25.40 50.66 2.88
N ASN A 166 25.60 51.38 3.99
CA ASN A 166 26.70 52.32 4.12
C ASN A 166 27.94 51.52 4.57
N GLY A 167 28.64 50.94 3.60
CA GLY A 167 29.98 50.41 3.83
C GLY A 167 30.97 51.57 3.81
N ASP A 168 31.61 51.85 4.94
CA ASP A 168 32.90 52.53 4.93
C ASP A 168 33.95 51.53 4.43
N ILE A 169 34.60 51.87 3.31
CA ILE A 169 35.82 51.21 2.81
C ILE A 169 37.01 52.09 3.18
#